data_AF-A0AAD9PNH1-F1
#
_entry.id   AF-A0AAD9PNH1-F1
#
_cell.length_a   1.000
_cell.length_b   1.000
_cell.length_c   1.000
_cell.angle_alpha   90.00
_cell.angle_beta   90.00
_cell.angle_gamma   90.00
#
_symmetry.space_group_name_H-M   'P 1'
#
loop_
_entity.id
_entity.type
_entity.pdbx_description
1 polymer ?
#
loop_
_entity_poly.entity_id
_entity_poly.type
_entity_poly.pdbx_seq_one_letter_code
_entity_poly.pdbx_strand_id
1 'polypeptide(L)'
;MMDKATKFRQKSESPSPRSPRNPQKPPVALKATPGMFVKHSHGSFRENYKAIKLLGKGSFGEVLLCIHRITGQQYAVKVISKKSIKNKADHDSLLREVQVLKSLDHPNIMKIFEFFEDEKYYYFVTELYMGGELFDEIVSRKRFSEHDAARIIKQVLSGINYMHRQNIVHRDLKPENLILETKSPNANIRIIDFGLSTYCEVDAKMKEKIGTAYYIAPDVLKGMYDAKCDVWSIGVILYILLCGFPPFNGQNETEIIKRVQTGKYSFDMPQWRKVSESAKDLIGRMLTYNPAKRITAAEALEHHWIVYMTRQSSVDLPSLELSINNMRTFHYTQKLSQAALLYIGSKLITKEESKCLTDIFNRMDKNGDGQLDREELVEGYTEYLKLKGTPAADLDRAGIEEQVDHILQDIDFDNNGCIDYSEFLTVAMDRKSLMSRDRLEKAFRLFDVDGSGTISCSELSTMFGVVDVGTDYWKRLIKEVDTNNDGEIDFAEFKNMLTKLI
;
A
#
# COMPACT_ATOMS: atom_id res chain seq x y z
N MET A 1 -33.96 -52.57 -78.14
CA MET A 1 -34.80 -51.49 -78.71
C MET A 1 -35.74 -51.00 -77.62
N MET A 2 -35.69 -49.70 -77.31
CA MET A 2 -36.73 -48.88 -76.64
C MET A 2 -37.12 -49.28 -75.20
N ASP A 3 -37.35 -48.40 -74.23
CA ASP A 3 -37.16 -46.95 -74.08
C ASP A 3 -37.56 -46.58 -72.63
N LYS A 4 -37.17 -45.37 -72.21
CA LYS A 4 -37.76 -44.50 -71.17
C LYS A 4 -37.26 -44.50 -69.72
N ALA A 5 -36.80 -43.28 -69.41
CA ALA A 5 -36.26 -42.74 -68.19
C ALA A 5 -37.29 -42.48 -67.08
N THR A 6 -36.79 -42.33 -65.85
CA THR A 6 -37.39 -41.41 -64.87
C THR A 6 -36.28 -40.77 -64.03
N LYS A 7 -36.28 -39.43 -64.02
CA LYS A 7 -35.35 -38.55 -63.31
C LYS A 7 -35.59 -38.56 -61.80
N PHE A 8 -34.53 -38.53 -61.00
CA PHE A 8 -34.56 -37.96 -59.64
C PHE A 8 -33.39 -36.99 -59.42
N ARG A 9 -33.71 -35.87 -58.77
CA ARG A 9 -32.94 -34.63 -58.57
C ARG A 9 -31.55 -34.84 -57.93
N GLN A 10 -30.51 -34.26 -58.53
CA GLN A 10 -29.25 -33.93 -57.86
C GLN A 10 -29.39 -32.58 -57.13
N LYS A 11 -29.05 -32.56 -55.83
CA LYS A 11 -28.91 -31.35 -55.02
C LYS A 11 -27.60 -30.66 -55.36
N SER A 12 -27.66 -29.34 -55.53
CA SER A 12 -26.54 -28.41 -55.66
C SER A 12 -25.65 -28.41 -54.42
N GLU A 13 -24.35 -28.59 -54.58
CA GLU A 13 -23.33 -28.33 -53.56
C GLU A 13 -23.15 -26.82 -53.37
N SER A 14 -23.35 -26.34 -52.14
CA SER A 14 -22.99 -24.99 -51.69
C SER A 14 -21.55 -25.00 -51.11
N PRO A 15 -20.75 -23.94 -51.32
CA PRO A 15 -19.36 -23.90 -50.86
C PRO A 15 -19.26 -23.87 -49.33
N SER A 16 -18.27 -24.58 -48.81
CA SER A 16 -17.99 -24.73 -47.38
C SER A 16 -17.67 -23.40 -46.68
N PRO A 17 -18.08 -23.20 -45.41
CA PRO A 17 -17.77 -21.99 -44.67
C PRO A 17 -16.27 -21.95 -44.32
N ARG A 18 -15.65 -20.79 -44.58
CA ARG A 18 -14.29 -20.48 -44.11
C ARG A 18 -14.21 -20.68 -42.60
N SER A 19 -13.13 -21.33 -42.16
CA SER A 19 -12.78 -21.48 -40.75
C SER A 19 -12.79 -20.12 -40.03
N PRO A 20 -13.34 -20.05 -38.81
CA PRO A 20 -13.31 -18.81 -38.05
C PRO A 20 -11.85 -18.49 -37.70
N ARG A 21 -11.42 -17.27 -38.02
CA ARG A 21 -10.16 -16.71 -37.52
C ARG A 21 -10.16 -16.82 -36.01
N ASN A 22 -9.10 -17.41 -35.44
CA ASN A 22 -8.85 -17.39 -34.01
C ASN A 22 -9.05 -15.95 -33.48
N PRO A 23 -9.85 -15.73 -32.43
CA PRO A 23 -9.88 -14.44 -31.78
C PRO A 23 -8.46 -14.15 -31.28
N GLN A 24 -7.86 -13.07 -31.77
CA GLN A 24 -6.62 -12.54 -31.21
C GLN A 24 -6.88 -12.33 -29.71
N LYS A 25 -6.09 -13.01 -28.86
CA LYS A 25 -6.11 -12.73 -27.42
C LYS A 25 -5.88 -11.23 -27.24
N PRO A 26 -6.63 -10.55 -26.36
CA PRO A 26 -6.36 -9.16 -26.05
C PRO A 26 -4.89 -9.03 -25.63
N PRO A 27 -4.19 -7.94 -26.02
CA PRO A 27 -2.82 -7.71 -25.60
C PRO A 27 -2.74 -7.75 -24.06
N VAL A 28 -1.75 -8.46 -23.54
CA VAL A 28 -1.51 -8.56 -22.09
C VAL A 28 -1.18 -7.15 -21.58
N ALA A 29 -2.06 -6.58 -20.75
CA ALA A 29 -1.81 -5.31 -20.11
C ALA A 29 -0.77 -5.51 -19.00
N LEU A 30 0.46 -5.06 -19.24
CA LEU A 30 1.53 -5.07 -18.23
C LEU A 30 1.26 -3.95 -17.21
N LYS A 31 0.92 -4.35 -15.99
CA LYS A 31 0.69 -3.45 -14.85
C LYS A 31 1.91 -3.48 -13.94
N ALA A 32 2.45 -2.31 -13.61
CA ALA A 32 3.58 -2.21 -12.68
C ALA A 32 3.04 -1.85 -11.29
N THR A 33 3.38 -2.65 -10.26
CA THR A 33 2.96 -2.38 -8.88
C THR A 33 4.15 -2.54 -7.93
N PRO A 34 4.22 -1.83 -6.79
CA PRO A 34 5.32 -1.99 -5.83
C PRO A 34 5.49 -3.42 -5.30
N GLY A 35 4.39 -4.19 -5.29
CA GLY A 35 4.37 -5.59 -4.88
C GLY A 35 5.12 -6.53 -5.82
N MET A 36 5.19 -6.22 -7.12
CA MET A 36 5.87 -7.08 -8.10
C MET A 36 7.35 -7.26 -7.76
N PHE A 37 7.99 -6.22 -7.20
CA PHE A 37 9.41 -6.21 -6.84
C PHE A 37 9.75 -7.03 -5.59
N VAL A 38 8.73 -7.50 -4.86
CA VAL A 38 8.92 -8.33 -3.66
C VAL A 38 9.18 -9.76 -4.13
N LYS A 39 10.47 -10.06 -4.31
CA LYS A 39 10.97 -11.37 -4.73
C LYS A 39 10.78 -12.40 -3.61
N HIS A 40 10.29 -13.59 -3.97
CA HIS A 40 10.38 -14.78 -3.13
C HIS A 40 11.70 -15.48 -3.44
N SER A 41 12.66 -15.32 -2.54
CA SER A 41 14.01 -15.84 -2.73
C SER A 41 14.19 -17.15 -1.95
N HIS A 42 14.56 -18.22 -2.64
CA HIS A 42 14.90 -19.52 -2.04
C HIS A 42 16.39 -19.64 -1.65
N GLY A 43 17.15 -18.54 -1.76
CA GLY A 43 18.57 -18.47 -1.43
C GLY A 43 18.86 -18.23 0.06
N SER A 44 20.14 -18.29 0.42
CA SER A 44 20.58 -18.06 1.80
C SER A 44 20.43 -16.58 2.18
N PHE A 45 19.48 -16.27 3.06
CA PHE A 45 19.30 -14.91 3.63
C PHE A 45 20.62 -14.29 4.13
N ARG A 46 21.52 -15.12 4.66
CA ARG A 46 22.80 -14.69 5.25
C ARG A 46 23.82 -14.19 4.23
N GLU A 47 23.66 -14.53 2.96
CA GLU A 47 24.51 -14.05 1.86
C GLU A 47 24.23 -12.59 1.52
N ASN A 48 22.98 -12.15 1.69
CA ASN A 48 22.53 -10.80 1.37
C ASN A 48 22.49 -9.90 2.61
N TYR A 49 22.17 -10.46 3.78
CA TYR A 49 21.95 -9.69 5.01
C TYR A 49 22.86 -10.13 6.16
N LYS A 50 23.23 -9.16 6.99
CA LYS A 50 23.93 -9.36 8.26
C LYS A 50 23.02 -8.93 9.40
N ALA A 51 22.66 -9.87 10.28
CA ALA A 51 21.95 -9.57 11.52
C ALA A 51 22.85 -8.79 12.49
N ILE A 52 22.29 -7.75 13.11
CA ILE A 52 23.01 -6.81 13.99
C ILE A 52 22.50 -6.90 15.42
N LYS A 53 21.20 -6.74 15.64
CA LYS A 53 20.59 -6.80 16.99
C LYS A 53 19.17 -7.34 16.93
N LEU A 54 18.73 -7.94 18.03
CA LEU A 54 17.32 -8.26 18.24
C LEU A 54 16.53 -6.97 18.53
N LEU A 55 15.45 -6.75 17.78
CA LEU A 55 14.51 -5.65 17.97
C LEU A 55 13.34 -6.06 18.88
N GLY A 56 12.85 -7.29 18.73
CA GLY A 56 11.76 -7.81 19.54
C GLY A 56 11.57 -9.32 19.37
N LYS A 57 10.83 -9.94 20.29
CA LYS A 57 10.38 -11.34 20.18
C LYS A 57 8.85 -11.36 20.29
N GLY A 58 8.20 -11.89 19.27
CA GLY A 58 6.76 -12.12 19.25
C GLY A 58 6.40 -13.59 19.40
N SER A 59 5.10 -13.89 19.38
CA SER A 59 4.55 -15.26 19.42
C SER A 59 4.96 -16.10 18.21
N PHE A 60 5.21 -15.47 17.06
CA PHE A 60 5.50 -16.14 15.79
C PHE A 60 6.99 -16.16 15.40
N GLY A 61 7.85 -15.43 16.13
CA GLY A 61 9.25 -15.33 15.76
C GLY A 61 10.01 -14.17 16.38
N GLU A 62 11.22 -13.96 15.90
CA GLU A 62 12.11 -12.89 16.34
C GLU A 62 12.21 -11.82 15.25
N VAL A 63 12.24 -10.55 15.64
CA VAL A 63 12.46 -9.44 14.72
C VAL A 63 13.87 -8.92 14.94
N LEU A 64 14.67 -8.89 13.88
CA LEU A 64 16.09 -8.50 13.90
C LEU A 64 16.31 -7.20 13.12
N LEU A 65 17.17 -6.33 13.61
CA LEU A 65 17.82 -5.31 12.78
C LEU A 65 18.87 -6.01 11.92
N CYS A 66 18.72 -5.90 10.61
CA CYS A 66 19.67 -6.42 9.64
C CYS A 66 20.21 -5.31 8.75
N ILE A 67 21.45 -5.46 8.31
CA ILE A 67 22.09 -4.59 7.31
C ILE A 67 22.24 -5.40 6.03
N HIS A 68 21.75 -4.87 4.91
CA HIS A 68 22.03 -5.43 3.60
C HIS A 68 23.51 -5.24 3.27
N ARG A 69 24.21 -6.31 2.93
CA ARG A 69 25.68 -6.35 2.87
C ARG A 69 26.28 -5.46 1.79
N ILE A 70 25.58 -5.34 0.67
CA ILE A 70 26.06 -4.55 -0.48
C ILE A 70 25.72 -3.07 -0.29
N THR A 71 24.48 -2.77 0.10
CA THR A 71 23.98 -1.37 0.13
C THR A 71 24.22 -0.68 1.46
N GLY A 72 24.50 -1.42 2.53
CA GLY A 72 24.60 -0.88 3.89
C GLY A 72 23.25 -0.47 4.50
N GLN A 73 22.15 -0.61 3.75
CA GLN A 73 20.82 -0.21 4.19
C GLN A 73 20.33 -1.08 5.34
N GLN A 74 19.65 -0.46 6.29
CA GLN A 74 19.09 -1.10 7.48
C GLN A 74 17.63 -1.50 7.27
N TYR A 75 17.27 -2.69 7.76
CA TYR A 75 15.94 -3.28 7.67
C TYR A 75 15.53 -3.94 8.98
N ALA A 76 14.22 -4.05 9.21
CA ALA A 76 13.66 -4.95 10.19
C ALA A 76 13.36 -6.29 9.51
N VAL A 77 13.79 -7.40 10.12
CA VAL A 77 13.60 -8.74 9.56
C VAL A 77 12.91 -9.64 10.56
N LYS A 78 11.64 -9.98 10.28
CA LYS A 78 10.88 -10.97 11.06
C LYS A 78 11.29 -12.37 10.59
N VAL A 79 11.84 -13.16 11.52
CA VAL A 79 12.33 -14.52 11.30
C VAL A 79 11.37 -15.51 11.93
N ILE A 80 10.73 -16.35 11.10
CA ILE A 80 9.75 -17.34 11.54
C ILE A 80 10.34 -18.73 11.32
N SER A 81 10.35 -19.56 12.35
CA SER A 81 10.82 -20.93 12.27
C SER A 81 9.83 -21.82 11.52
N LYS A 82 10.27 -22.61 10.56
CA LYS A 82 9.41 -23.64 9.93
C LYS A 82 8.89 -24.66 10.94
N LYS A 83 9.58 -24.83 12.08
CA LYS A 83 9.11 -25.70 13.18
C LYS A 83 7.89 -25.14 13.93
N SER A 84 7.64 -23.82 13.88
CA SER A 84 6.44 -23.24 14.49
C SER A 84 5.21 -23.36 13.60
N ILE A 85 5.38 -23.74 12.32
CA ILE A 85 4.30 -24.02 11.37
C ILE A 85 3.87 -25.47 11.58
N LYS A 86 2.72 -25.69 12.23
CA LYS A 86 2.29 -27.03 12.65
C LYS A 86 1.40 -27.71 11.62
N ASN A 87 0.69 -26.93 10.82
CA ASN A 87 -0.32 -27.43 9.89
C ASN A 87 -0.35 -26.58 8.62
N LYS A 88 -1.11 -27.04 7.62
CA LYS A 88 -1.28 -26.33 6.35
C LYS A 88 -1.92 -24.95 6.51
N ALA A 89 -2.85 -24.77 7.45
CA ALA A 89 -3.49 -23.48 7.69
C ALA A 89 -2.52 -22.43 8.22
N ASP A 90 -1.58 -22.79 9.10
CA ASP A 90 -0.52 -21.90 9.57
C ASP A 90 0.38 -21.43 8.41
N HIS A 91 0.72 -22.37 7.52
CA HIS A 91 1.51 -22.07 6.31
C HIS A 91 0.75 -21.15 5.35
N ASP A 92 -0.52 -21.46 5.07
CA ASP A 92 -1.38 -20.67 4.20
C ASP A 92 -1.63 -19.27 4.78
N SER A 93 -1.68 -19.12 6.11
CA SER A 93 -1.76 -17.82 6.79
C SER A 93 -0.49 -16.99 6.60
N LEU A 94 0.68 -17.61 6.69
CA LEU A 94 1.98 -16.95 6.46
C LEU A 94 2.09 -16.46 5.01
N LEU A 95 1.74 -17.29 4.03
CA LEU A 95 1.75 -16.88 2.62
C LEU A 95 0.72 -15.77 2.36
N ARG A 96 -0.43 -15.80 3.04
CA ARG A 96 -1.43 -14.72 2.96
C ARG A 96 -0.91 -13.41 3.53
N GLU A 97 -0.18 -13.43 4.65
CA GLU A 97 0.50 -12.24 5.20
C GLU A 97 1.43 -11.62 4.15
N VAL A 98 2.22 -12.44 3.43
CA VAL A 98 3.07 -11.97 2.32
C VAL A 98 2.23 -11.34 1.20
N GLN A 99 1.16 -11.99 0.74
CA GLN A 99 0.33 -11.43 -0.34
C GLN A 99 -0.35 -10.12 0.06
N VAL A 100 -0.87 -10.03 1.28
CA VAL A 100 -1.45 -8.81 1.83
C VAL A 100 -0.40 -7.70 1.86
N LEU A 101 0.79 -7.95 2.41
CA LEU A 101 1.85 -6.94 2.45
C LEU A 101 2.32 -6.52 1.05
N LYS A 102 2.31 -7.43 0.07
CA LYS A 102 2.66 -7.12 -1.32
C LYS A 102 1.62 -6.22 -2.00
N SER A 103 0.35 -6.34 -1.64
CA SER A 103 -0.74 -5.56 -2.24
C SER A 103 -0.98 -4.19 -1.59
N LEU A 104 -0.30 -3.87 -0.48
CA LEU A 104 -0.52 -2.62 0.24
C LEU A 104 0.58 -1.60 -0.07
N ASP A 105 0.17 -0.39 -0.45
CA ASP A 105 1.05 0.76 -0.62
C ASP A 105 0.42 2.03 -0.03
N HIS A 106 0.82 2.37 1.20
CA HIS A 106 0.23 3.47 1.94
C HIS A 106 1.26 4.17 2.85
N PRO A 107 1.20 5.50 3.04
CA PRO A 107 2.12 6.25 3.91
C PRO A 107 2.03 5.87 5.40
N ASN A 108 0.98 5.18 5.84
CA ASN A 108 0.80 4.72 7.22
C ASN A 108 0.77 3.19 7.40
N ILE A 109 1.10 2.41 6.37
CA ILE A 109 1.22 0.95 6.44
C ILE A 109 2.69 0.54 6.29
N MET A 110 3.09 -0.57 6.92
CA MET A 110 4.45 -1.07 6.79
C MET A 110 4.78 -1.50 5.35
N LYS A 111 6.02 -1.24 4.91
CA LYS A 111 6.49 -1.66 3.59
C LYS A 111 7.30 -2.95 3.68
N ILE A 112 6.95 -3.92 2.84
CA ILE A 112 7.77 -5.12 2.59
C ILE A 112 8.70 -4.90 1.38
N PHE A 113 9.94 -5.37 1.52
CA PHE A 113 10.96 -5.30 0.48
C PHE A 113 11.18 -6.65 -0.16
N GLU A 114 11.42 -7.68 0.66
CA GLU A 114 11.79 -9.01 0.18
C GLU A 114 11.21 -10.10 1.10
N PHE A 115 11.01 -11.28 0.55
CA PHE A 115 10.61 -12.46 1.30
C PHE A 115 11.58 -13.61 1.00
N PHE A 116 12.27 -14.12 2.02
CA PHE A 116 13.17 -15.28 1.88
C PHE A 116 12.60 -16.52 2.53
N GLU A 117 12.97 -17.65 1.96
CA GLU A 117 12.70 -18.96 2.51
C GLU A 117 13.96 -19.83 2.40
N ASP A 118 14.46 -20.34 3.52
CA ASP A 118 15.50 -21.37 3.54
C ASP A 118 14.96 -22.69 4.11
N GLU A 119 15.82 -23.68 4.32
CA GLU A 119 15.42 -24.99 4.86
C GLU A 119 14.72 -24.93 6.23
N LYS A 120 14.99 -23.90 7.04
CA LYS A 120 14.59 -23.83 8.46
C LYS A 120 13.72 -22.63 8.79
N TYR A 121 13.75 -21.56 8.01
CA TYR A 121 13.13 -20.29 8.37
C TYR A 121 12.49 -19.58 7.16
N TYR A 122 11.49 -18.77 7.46
CA TYR A 122 10.98 -17.71 6.60
C TYR A 122 11.48 -16.36 7.12
N TYR A 123 11.79 -15.43 6.22
CA TYR A 123 12.28 -14.09 6.55
C TYR A 123 11.46 -13.03 5.81
N PHE A 124 10.84 -12.12 6.56
CA PHE A 124 10.15 -10.97 6.02
C PHE A 124 11.08 -9.76 6.17
N VAL A 125 11.60 -9.26 5.06
CA VAL A 125 12.44 -8.05 5.06
C VAL A 125 11.53 -6.84 4.90
N THR A 126 11.38 -6.07 5.97
CA THR A 126 10.50 -4.90 6.01
C THR A 126 11.29 -3.63 6.35
N GLU A 127 10.64 -2.50 6.11
CA GLU A 127 11.18 -1.21 6.52
C GLU A 127 11.47 -1.17 8.03
N LEU A 128 12.57 -0.50 8.41
CA LEU A 128 12.92 -0.27 9.80
C LEU A 128 12.27 1.02 10.32
N TYR A 129 11.57 0.92 11.44
CA TYR A 129 11.03 2.06 12.17
C TYR A 129 11.68 2.16 13.55
N MET A 130 12.17 3.36 13.89
CA MET A 130 13.05 3.57 15.06
C MET A 130 12.40 4.38 16.18
N GLY A 131 11.13 4.79 16.01
CA GLY A 131 10.37 5.55 17.00
C GLY A 131 9.82 4.73 18.16
N GLY A 132 9.74 3.40 18.02
CA GLY A 132 9.18 2.51 19.03
C GLY A 132 7.65 2.39 18.95
N GLU A 133 7.09 1.55 19.82
CA GLU A 133 5.65 1.29 19.88
C GLU A 133 4.88 2.50 20.42
N LEU A 134 3.69 2.76 19.89
CA LEU A 134 2.78 3.76 20.45
C LEU A 134 2.42 3.44 21.90
N PHE A 135 2.41 2.15 22.26
CA PHE A 135 2.22 1.69 23.63
C PHE A 135 3.21 2.32 24.62
N ASP A 136 4.50 2.35 24.29
CA ASP A 136 5.54 2.93 25.14
C ASP A 136 5.34 4.44 25.36
N GLU A 137 4.86 5.15 24.32
CA GLU A 137 4.50 6.56 24.42
C GLU A 137 3.27 6.79 25.29
N ILE A 138 2.27 5.90 25.24
CA ILE A 138 1.10 5.94 26.15
C ILE A 138 1.56 5.77 27.60
N VAL A 139 2.42 4.78 27.87
CA VAL A 139 2.93 4.49 29.21
C VAL A 139 3.76 5.66 29.77
N SER A 140 4.63 6.24 28.94
CA SER A 140 5.51 7.33 29.36
C SER A 140 4.80 8.67 29.55
N ARG A 141 3.91 9.06 28.63
CA ARG A 141 3.21 10.36 28.68
C ARG A 141 1.94 10.34 29.54
N LYS A 142 1.41 9.14 29.87
CA LYS A 142 0.13 8.88 30.56
C LYS A 142 -1.13 9.31 29.80
N ARG A 143 -1.09 10.41 29.04
CA ARG A 143 -2.18 10.87 28.17
C ARG A 143 -1.67 11.75 27.04
N PHE A 144 -2.38 11.75 25.93
CA PHE A 144 -2.14 12.62 24.79
C PHE A 144 -3.02 13.87 24.86
N SER A 145 -2.57 14.95 24.23
CA SER A 145 -3.45 16.06 23.90
C SER A 145 -4.46 15.61 22.84
N GLU A 146 -5.62 16.27 22.73
CA GLU A 146 -6.59 15.95 21.67
C GLU A 146 -5.98 16.15 20.28
N HIS A 147 -5.12 17.15 20.11
CA HIS A 147 -4.40 17.40 18.86
C HIS A 147 -3.49 16.22 18.48
N ASP A 148 -2.65 15.75 19.43
CA ASP A 148 -1.75 14.63 19.15
C ASP A 148 -2.50 13.33 18.92
N ALA A 149 -3.56 13.08 19.71
CA ALA A 149 -4.42 11.92 19.55
C ALA A 149 -5.13 11.94 18.18
N ALA A 150 -5.66 13.09 17.76
CA ALA A 150 -6.30 13.23 16.45
C ALA A 150 -5.31 13.02 15.30
N ARG A 151 -4.08 13.53 15.42
CA ARG A 151 -3.01 13.31 14.42
C ARG A 151 -2.66 11.83 14.27
N ILE A 152 -2.57 11.09 15.37
CA ILE A 152 -2.31 9.65 15.38
C ILE A 152 -3.50 8.89 14.80
N ILE A 153 -4.71 9.16 15.30
CA ILE A 153 -5.91 8.44 14.88
C ILE A 153 -6.28 8.70 13.43
N LYS A 154 -6.06 9.92 12.91
CA LYS A 154 -6.21 10.21 11.48
C LYS A 154 -5.34 9.29 10.62
N GLN A 155 -4.07 9.11 10.97
CA GLN A 155 -3.15 8.25 10.24
C GLN A 155 -3.54 6.77 10.32
N VAL A 156 -3.96 6.30 11.49
CA VAL A 156 -4.45 4.92 11.65
C VAL A 156 -5.73 4.70 10.84
N LEU A 157 -6.69 5.62 10.93
CA LEU A 157 -7.92 5.56 10.15
C LEU A 157 -7.65 5.59 8.64
N SER A 158 -6.71 6.41 8.18
CA SER A 158 -6.34 6.50 6.77
C SER A 158 -5.78 5.18 6.25
N GLY A 159 -4.80 4.59 6.95
CA GLY A 159 -4.29 3.27 6.58
C GLY A 159 -5.36 2.16 6.61
N ILE A 160 -6.30 2.21 7.56
CA ILE A 160 -7.38 1.23 7.64
C ILE A 160 -8.47 1.46 6.59
N ASN A 161 -8.76 2.71 6.25
CA ASN A 161 -9.67 3.05 5.16
C ASN A 161 -9.14 2.51 3.83
N TYR A 162 -7.85 2.73 3.54
CA TYR A 162 -7.16 2.13 2.41
C TYR A 162 -7.31 0.61 2.39
N MET A 163 -6.96 -0.07 3.50
CA MET A 163 -7.09 -1.53 3.60
C MET A 163 -8.53 -2.00 3.33
N HIS A 164 -9.52 -1.34 3.92
CA HIS A 164 -10.93 -1.72 3.78
C HIS A 164 -11.41 -1.58 2.33
N ARG A 165 -10.97 -0.54 1.60
CA ARG A 165 -11.26 -0.37 0.16
C ARG A 165 -10.59 -1.44 -0.69
N GLN A 166 -9.42 -1.93 -0.29
CA GLN A 166 -8.75 -3.08 -0.89
C GLN A 166 -9.33 -4.44 -0.42
N ASN A 167 -10.47 -4.43 0.27
CA ASN A 167 -11.11 -5.62 0.84
C ASN A 167 -10.21 -6.39 1.83
N ILE A 168 -9.32 -5.72 2.54
CA ILE A 168 -8.42 -6.30 3.55
C ILE A 168 -8.83 -5.81 4.94
N VAL A 169 -8.85 -6.70 5.91
CA VAL A 169 -9.17 -6.39 7.32
C VAL A 169 -7.98 -6.78 8.19
N HIS A 170 -7.59 -5.92 9.14
CA HIS A 170 -6.40 -6.10 9.98
C HIS A 170 -6.64 -7.09 11.14
N ARG A 171 -7.79 -6.97 11.82
CA ARG A 171 -8.26 -7.84 12.91
C ARG A 171 -7.47 -7.83 14.24
N ASP A 172 -6.27 -7.26 14.29
CA ASP A 172 -5.49 -7.11 15.53
C ASP A 172 -4.86 -5.71 15.73
N LEU A 173 -5.66 -4.66 15.56
CA LEU A 173 -5.21 -3.30 15.84
C LEU A 173 -5.11 -3.04 17.35
N LYS A 174 -3.93 -2.60 17.77
CA LYS A 174 -3.58 -2.26 19.15
C LYS A 174 -2.32 -1.37 19.16
N PRO A 175 -2.04 -0.62 20.24
CA PRO A 175 -0.88 0.27 20.29
C PRO A 175 0.48 -0.41 20.06
N GLU A 176 0.60 -1.70 20.38
CA GLU A 176 1.79 -2.53 20.12
C GLU A 176 2.02 -2.77 18.62
N ASN A 177 0.93 -2.76 17.82
CA ASN A 177 0.97 -2.92 16.36
C ASN A 177 0.98 -1.55 15.62
N LEU A 178 1.25 -0.46 16.34
CA LEU A 178 1.40 0.89 15.79
C LEU A 178 2.79 1.43 16.17
N ILE A 179 3.67 1.53 15.18
CA ILE A 179 5.06 1.98 15.39
C ILE A 179 5.24 3.41 14.91
N LEU A 180 5.94 4.23 15.67
CA LEU A 180 6.40 5.54 15.21
C LEU A 180 7.61 5.38 14.29
N GLU A 181 7.61 6.06 13.15
CA GLU A 181 8.73 6.00 12.20
C GLU A 181 10.06 6.41 12.83
N THR A 182 10.02 7.48 13.63
CA THR A 182 11.19 8.09 14.29
C THR A 182 10.81 8.52 15.71
N LYS A 183 11.81 8.92 16.51
CA LYS A 183 11.58 9.50 17.86
C LYS A 183 11.18 10.98 17.84
N SER A 184 10.94 11.55 16.65
CA SER A 184 10.54 12.95 16.55
C SER A 184 9.13 13.14 17.14
N PRO A 185 8.83 14.28 17.79
CA PRO A 185 7.52 14.49 18.41
C PRO A 185 6.33 14.34 17.45
N ASN A 186 6.56 14.65 16.17
CA ASN A 186 5.58 14.62 15.10
C ASN A 186 5.78 13.44 14.14
N ALA A 187 6.49 12.38 14.56
CA ALA A 187 6.72 11.21 13.73
C ALA A 187 5.39 10.60 13.24
N ASN A 188 5.41 10.09 12.01
CA ASN A 188 4.27 9.38 11.45
C ASN A 188 4.12 8.01 12.09
N ILE A 189 2.89 7.49 12.06
CA ILE A 189 2.53 6.15 12.53
C ILE A 189 2.56 5.18 11.37
N ARG A 190 3.02 3.96 11.65
CA ARG A 190 3.02 2.81 10.75
C ARG A 190 2.25 1.66 11.41
N ILE A 191 1.23 1.18 10.72
CA ILE A 191 0.52 -0.04 11.07
C ILE A 191 1.40 -1.23 10.69
N ILE A 192 1.65 -2.13 11.64
CA ILE A 192 2.48 -3.32 11.49
C ILE A 192 1.73 -4.59 11.88
N ASP A 193 2.35 -5.74 11.63
CA ASP A 193 1.91 -7.08 11.99
C ASP A 193 0.57 -7.51 11.36
N PHE A 194 0.68 -8.03 10.14
CA PHE A 194 -0.44 -8.46 9.31
C PHE A 194 -0.70 -9.97 9.43
N GLY A 195 -0.13 -10.64 10.44
CA GLY A 195 -0.25 -12.09 10.61
C GLY A 195 -1.68 -12.58 10.85
N LEU A 196 -2.56 -11.69 11.33
CA LEU A 196 -4.01 -11.95 11.46
C LEU A 196 -4.83 -11.26 10.37
N SER A 197 -4.24 -10.57 9.41
CA SER A 197 -4.98 -9.91 8.34
C SER A 197 -5.56 -10.92 7.33
N THR A 198 -6.66 -10.57 6.69
CA THR A 198 -7.25 -11.40 5.62
C THR A 198 -8.01 -10.53 4.61
N TYR A 199 -8.20 -11.08 3.41
CA TYR A 199 -9.19 -10.57 2.48
C TYR A 199 -10.59 -10.89 3.02
N CYS A 200 -11.46 -9.89 2.99
CA CYS A 200 -12.89 -9.99 3.30
C CYS A 200 -13.66 -9.92 2.00
N GLU A 201 -14.34 -11.01 1.63
CA GLU A 201 -15.21 -10.97 0.46
C GLU A 201 -16.40 -10.02 0.71
N VAL A 202 -16.79 -9.28 -0.33
CA VAL A 202 -18.01 -8.47 -0.31
C VAL A 202 -19.18 -9.41 0.01
N ASP A 203 -19.96 -9.06 1.03
CA ASP A 203 -21.10 -9.83 1.57
C ASP A 203 -20.81 -11.09 2.40
N ALA A 204 -19.55 -11.52 2.54
CA ALA A 204 -19.21 -12.63 3.44
C ALA A 204 -18.90 -12.12 4.87
N LYS A 205 -19.43 -12.82 5.88
CA LYS A 205 -19.06 -12.59 7.28
C LYS A 205 -17.91 -13.50 7.69
N MET A 206 -16.91 -12.92 8.34
CA MET A 206 -15.81 -13.65 8.96
C MET A 206 -16.28 -14.30 10.27
N LYS A 207 -15.71 -15.47 10.59
CA LYS A 207 -16.15 -16.32 11.71
C LYS A 207 -15.09 -16.59 12.78
N GLU A 208 -13.82 -16.41 12.44
CA GLU A 208 -12.70 -16.67 13.33
C GLU A 208 -12.69 -15.68 14.51
N LYS A 209 -12.67 -16.21 15.74
CA LYS A 209 -12.63 -15.41 16.97
C LYS A 209 -11.18 -15.11 17.33
N ILE A 210 -10.65 -14.04 16.76
CA ILE A 210 -9.23 -13.65 16.90
C ILE A 210 -9.10 -12.18 17.30
N GLY A 211 -7.92 -11.81 17.80
CA GLY A 211 -7.59 -10.46 18.24
C GLY A 211 -7.27 -10.39 19.73
N THR A 212 -6.81 -9.24 20.18
CA THR A 212 -6.38 -9.01 21.56
C THR A 212 -7.54 -8.55 22.46
N ALA A 213 -7.66 -9.12 23.67
CA ALA A 213 -8.86 -9.01 24.52
C ALA A 213 -9.38 -7.59 24.79
N TYR A 214 -8.50 -6.60 24.98
CA TYR A 214 -8.92 -5.20 25.21
C TYR A 214 -9.52 -4.53 23.97
N TYR A 215 -9.09 -4.94 22.78
CA TYR A 215 -9.35 -4.26 21.51
C TYR A 215 -10.37 -5.02 20.65
N ILE A 216 -10.59 -6.30 20.91
CA ILE A 216 -11.49 -7.15 20.12
C ILE A 216 -12.93 -6.62 20.14
N ALA A 217 -13.58 -6.65 18.97
CA ALA A 217 -14.96 -6.20 18.83
C ALA A 217 -15.98 -7.26 19.31
N PRO A 218 -17.16 -6.86 19.84
CA PRO A 218 -18.16 -7.81 20.35
C PRO A 218 -18.71 -8.76 19.28
N ASP A 219 -18.79 -8.30 18.04
CA ASP A 219 -19.19 -9.05 16.86
C ASP A 219 -18.17 -10.13 16.44
N VAL A 220 -16.87 -9.89 16.69
CA VAL A 220 -15.82 -10.91 16.52
C VAL A 220 -16.02 -12.04 17.53
N LEU A 221 -16.31 -11.73 18.79
CA LEU A 221 -16.59 -12.73 19.82
C LEU A 221 -17.84 -13.59 19.53
N LYS A 222 -18.80 -13.01 18.79
CA LYS A 222 -20.00 -13.71 18.29
C LYS A 222 -19.69 -14.59 17.07
N GLY A 223 -18.56 -14.39 16.39
CA GLY A 223 -18.16 -15.15 15.21
C GLY A 223 -18.91 -14.76 13.94
N MET A 224 -19.39 -13.51 13.86
CA MET A 224 -20.03 -12.95 12.66
C MET A 224 -19.71 -11.45 12.58
N TYR A 225 -18.67 -11.11 11.83
CA TYR A 225 -18.17 -9.73 11.74
C TYR A 225 -17.68 -9.39 10.33
N ASP A 226 -17.43 -8.10 10.11
CA ASP A 226 -16.87 -7.51 8.90
C ASP A 226 -15.71 -6.56 9.25
N ALA A 227 -15.28 -5.77 8.28
CA ALA A 227 -14.19 -4.79 8.42
C ALA A 227 -14.41 -3.76 9.56
N LYS A 228 -15.65 -3.51 9.99
CA LYS A 228 -15.98 -2.58 11.10
C LYS A 228 -15.38 -3.02 12.44
N CYS A 229 -14.88 -4.27 12.57
CA CYS A 229 -14.15 -4.70 13.76
C CYS A 229 -12.87 -3.88 13.99
N ASP A 230 -12.18 -3.46 12.92
CA ASP A 230 -11.00 -2.60 13.05
C ASP A 230 -11.37 -1.21 13.59
N VAL A 231 -12.49 -0.63 13.15
CA VAL A 231 -12.97 0.67 13.63
C VAL A 231 -13.26 0.64 15.14
N TRP A 232 -13.80 -0.48 15.64
CA TRP A 232 -13.97 -0.67 17.08
C TRP A 232 -12.63 -0.66 17.81
N SER A 233 -11.64 -1.41 17.32
CA SER A 233 -10.28 -1.45 17.89
C SER A 233 -9.65 -0.06 17.93
N ILE A 234 -9.79 0.73 16.87
CA ILE A 234 -9.30 2.12 16.83
C ILE A 234 -10.06 3.00 17.83
N GLY A 235 -11.37 2.79 18.02
CA GLY A 235 -12.15 3.49 19.04
C GLY A 235 -11.65 3.21 20.46
N VAL A 236 -11.25 1.97 20.74
CA VAL A 236 -10.58 1.58 22.00
C VAL A 236 -9.24 2.29 22.14
N ILE A 237 -8.42 2.32 21.08
CA ILE A 237 -7.14 3.03 21.07
C ILE A 237 -7.33 4.53 21.35
N LEU A 238 -8.27 5.20 20.67
CA LEU A 238 -8.58 6.61 20.89
C LEU A 238 -9.05 6.87 22.34
N TYR A 239 -9.89 5.99 22.89
CA TYR A 239 -10.31 6.08 24.29
C TYR A 239 -9.10 6.06 25.24
N ILE A 240 -8.16 5.13 25.01
CA ILE A 240 -6.93 5.02 25.81
C ILE A 240 -6.02 6.23 25.62
N LEU A 241 -5.85 6.75 24.40
CA LEU A 241 -4.99 7.92 24.14
C LEU A 241 -5.45 9.15 24.94
N LEU A 242 -6.76 9.35 25.07
CA LEU A 242 -7.32 10.54 25.72
C LEU A 242 -7.39 10.45 27.25
N CYS A 243 -7.61 9.25 27.82
CA CYS A 243 -7.79 9.10 29.27
C CYS A 243 -6.74 8.23 29.98
N GLY A 244 -5.97 7.44 29.25
CA GLY A 244 -4.92 6.55 29.76
C GLY A 244 -5.41 5.17 30.24
N PHE A 245 -6.71 4.86 30.12
CA PHE A 245 -7.30 3.61 30.61
C PHE A 245 -8.15 2.94 29.53
N PRO A 246 -8.25 1.59 29.49
CA PRO A 246 -9.12 0.91 28.55
C PRO A 246 -10.61 1.09 28.91
N PRO A 247 -11.52 1.21 27.93
CA PRO A 247 -12.96 1.35 28.15
C PRO A 247 -13.58 0.08 28.75
N PHE A 248 -13.00 -1.09 28.45
CA PHE A 248 -13.42 -2.40 28.96
C PHE A 248 -12.27 -3.01 29.75
N ASN A 249 -12.14 -2.63 31.03
CA ASN A 249 -11.06 -3.13 31.87
C ASN A 249 -11.41 -4.47 32.55
N GLY A 250 -10.50 -5.10 33.31
CA GLY A 250 -10.78 -6.28 34.14
C GLY A 250 -9.52 -6.88 34.76
N GLN A 251 -9.67 -7.69 35.81
CA GLN A 251 -8.55 -8.33 36.51
C GLN A 251 -7.93 -9.48 35.72
N ASN A 252 -8.68 -10.03 34.75
CA ASN A 252 -8.23 -11.09 33.87
C ASN A 252 -8.96 -11.01 32.53
N GLU A 253 -8.45 -11.74 31.54
CA GLU A 253 -8.99 -11.80 30.18
C GLU A 253 -10.48 -12.18 30.14
N THR A 254 -10.91 -13.11 30.98
CA THR A 254 -12.33 -13.54 31.02
C THR A 254 -13.24 -12.40 31.46
N GLU A 255 -12.82 -11.59 32.43
CA GLU A 255 -13.58 -10.43 32.89
C GLU A 255 -13.63 -9.33 31.82
N ILE A 256 -12.52 -9.08 31.13
CA ILE A 256 -12.42 -8.13 30.02
C ILE A 256 -13.37 -8.54 28.90
N ILE A 257 -13.31 -9.79 28.45
CA ILE A 257 -14.19 -10.34 27.40
C ILE A 257 -15.66 -10.21 27.80
N LYS A 258 -16.03 -10.49 29.07
CA LYS A 258 -17.40 -10.28 29.55
C LYS A 258 -17.83 -8.82 29.44
N ARG A 259 -16.96 -7.86 29.79
CA ARG A 259 -17.28 -6.42 29.64
C ARG A 259 -17.45 -6.04 28.16
N VAL A 260 -16.54 -6.48 27.29
CA VAL A 260 -16.65 -6.27 25.83
C VAL A 260 -17.97 -6.83 25.29
N GLN A 261 -18.37 -8.05 25.69
CA GLN A 261 -19.64 -8.66 25.28
C GLN A 261 -20.86 -7.83 25.65
N THR A 262 -20.84 -7.16 26.81
CA THR A 262 -21.92 -6.23 27.22
C THR A 262 -21.90 -4.91 26.46
N GLY A 263 -20.73 -4.49 25.95
CA GLY A 263 -20.56 -3.26 25.19
C GLY A 263 -20.74 -1.96 25.99
N LYS A 264 -20.81 -2.04 27.33
CA LYS A 264 -21.02 -0.87 28.19
C LYS A 264 -19.68 -0.28 28.63
N TYR A 265 -19.47 1.00 28.34
CA TYR A 265 -18.36 1.83 28.81
C TYR A 265 -18.91 3.19 29.26
N SER A 266 -18.11 4.00 29.94
CA SER A 266 -18.53 5.36 30.35
C SER A 266 -17.42 6.39 30.24
N PHE A 267 -17.81 7.67 30.34
CA PHE A 267 -16.92 8.83 30.35
C PHE A 267 -16.90 9.52 31.73
N ASP A 268 -17.23 8.78 32.80
CA ASP A 268 -17.44 9.37 34.14
C ASP A 268 -16.13 9.68 34.88
N MET A 269 -15.00 9.14 34.40
CA MET A 269 -13.72 9.34 35.06
C MET A 269 -13.27 10.82 35.00
N PRO A 270 -12.61 11.36 36.04
CA PRO A 270 -12.20 12.77 36.10
C PRO A 270 -11.39 13.27 34.89
N GLN A 271 -10.65 12.38 34.23
CA GLN A 271 -9.84 12.64 33.04
C GLN A 271 -10.68 13.17 31.87
N TRP A 272 -11.93 12.72 31.74
CA TRP A 272 -12.84 13.10 30.65
C TRP A 272 -13.46 14.50 30.80
N ARG A 273 -13.28 15.16 31.96
CA ARG A 273 -13.81 16.52 32.19
C ARG A 273 -13.18 17.57 31.27
N LYS A 274 -11.96 17.32 30.79
CA LYS A 274 -11.22 18.25 29.90
C LYS A 274 -11.26 17.82 28.43
N VAL A 275 -11.88 16.69 28.13
CA VAL A 275 -11.98 16.17 26.77
C VAL A 275 -13.26 16.70 26.12
N SER A 276 -13.14 17.21 24.90
CA SER A 276 -14.24 17.79 24.15
C SER A 276 -15.38 16.78 23.89
N GLU A 277 -16.60 17.29 23.82
CA GLU A 277 -17.76 16.46 23.45
C GLU A 277 -17.64 15.91 22.03
N SER A 278 -16.94 16.60 21.13
CA SER A 278 -16.69 16.11 19.77
C SER A 278 -15.78 14.87 19.76
N ALA A 279 -14.77 14.81 20.62
CA ALA A 279 -13.94 13.61 20.77
C ALA A 279 -14.75 12.43 21.31
N LYS A 280 -15.61 12.69 22.31
CA LYS A 280 -16.51 11.67 22.89
C LYS A 280 -17.54 11.18 21.89
N ASP A 281 -18.07 12.06 21.03
CA ASP A 281 -18.99 11.68 19.94
C ASP A 281 -18.33 10.70 18.97
N LEU A 282 -17.09 10.99 18.54
CA LEU A 282 -16.35 10.08 17.65
C LEU A 282 -16.14 8.71 18.30
N ILE A 283 -15.67 8.66 19.54
CA ILE A 283 -15.52 7.41 20.30
C ILE A 283 -16.88 6.69 20.39
N GLY A 284 -17.96 7.43 20.65
CA GLY A 284 -19.34 6.95 20.63
C GLY A 284 -19.71 6.17 19.37
N ARG A 285 -19.42 6.79 18.22
CA ARG A 285 -19.71 6.22 16.89
C ARG A 285 -18.82 5.02 16.55
N MET A 286 -17.54 5.04 16.95
CA MET A 286 -16.60 3.94 16.74
C MET A 286 -16.88 2.74 17.65
N LEU A 287 -17.26 2.99 18.90
CA LEU A 287 -17.64 1.96 19.88
C LEU A 287 -19.15 1.67 19.87
N THR A 288 -19.83 1.97 18.77
CA THR A 288 -21.22 1.57 18.58
C THR A 288 -21.32 0.04 18.47
N TYR A 289 -22.11 -0.54 19.37
CA TYR A 289 -22.18 -2.00 19.55
C TYR A 289 -22.68 -2.76 18.31
N ASN A 290 -23.69 -2.21 17.63
CA ASN A 290 -24.22 -2.80 16.40
C ASN A 290 -23.29 -2.43 15.21
N PRO A 291 -22.57 -3.38 14.60
CA PRO A 291 -21.62 -3.09 13.52
C PRO A 291 -22.28 -2.44 12.28
N ALA A 292 -23.56 -2.71 12.04
CA ALA A 292 -24.31 -2.07 10.94
C ALA A 292 -24.53 -0.57 11.18
N LYS A 293 -24.53 -0.12 12.44
CA LYS A 293 -24.65 1.30 12.83
C LYS A 293 -23.31 1.94 13.21
N ARG A 294 -22.27 1.11 13.38
CA ARG A 294 -20.92 1.57 13.66
C ARG A 294 -20.41 2.33 12.44
N ILE A 295 -19.77 3.46 12.69
CA ILE A 295 -19.15 4.30 11.67
C ILE A 295 -18.10 3.50 10.88
N THR A 296 -17.93 3.81 9.61
CA THR A 296 -16.82 3.31 8.78
C THR A 296 -15.51 4.07 9.05
N ALA A 297 -14.39 3.57 8.54
CA ALA A 297 -13.12 4.31 8.62
C ALA A 297 -13.18 5.63 7.82
N ALA A 298 -13.75 5.60 6.61
CA ALA A 298 -14.00 6.79 5.78
C ALA A 298 -14.82 7.86 6.50
N GLU A 299 -16.00 7.50 7.02
CA GLU A 299 -16.86 8.45 7.76
C GLU A 299 -16.17 8.98 9.03
N ALA A 300 -15.31 8.18 9.68
CA ALA A 300 -14.56 8.62 10.86
C ALA A 300 -13.46 9.63 10.52
N LEU A 301 -12.84 9.54 9.33
CA LEU A 301 -11.85 10.53 8.85
C LEU A 301 -12.49 11.90 8.62
N GLU A 302 -13.72 11.91 8.13
CA GLU A 302 -14.51 13.13 7.88
C GLU A 302 -15.13 13.71 9.16
N HIS A 303 -15.03 13.01 10.28
CA HIS A 303 -15.64 13.44 11.54
C HIS A 303 -15.10 14.80 11.98
N HIS A 304 -15.99 15.69 12.46
CA HIS A 304 -15.66 17.06 12.83
C HIS A 304 -14.43 17.16 13.75
N TRP A 305 -14.32 16.26 14.74
CA TRP A 305 -13.17 16.23 15.65
C TRP A 305 -11.83 16.02 14.93
N ILE A 306 -11.75 15.05 13.99
CA ILE A 306 -10.53 14.78 13.22
C ILE A 306 -10.20 15.97 12.32
N VAL A 307 -11.17 16.44 11.55
CA VAL A 307 -10.99 17.55 10.62
C VAL A 307 -10.56 18.82 11.35
N TYR A 308 -11.22 19.17 12.46
CA TYR A 308 -10.91 20.37 13.23
C TYR A 308 -9.51 20.30 13.87
N MET A 309 -9.18 19.17 14.51
CA MET A 309 -7.92 19.02 15.23
C MET A 309 -6.69 18.86 14.32
N THR A 310 -6.88 18.43 13.06
CA THR A 310 -5.78 18.16 12.12
C THR A 310 -5.65 19.19 10.99
N ARG A 311 -6.35 20.33 11.10
CA ARG A 311 -6.22 21.46 10.16
C ARG A 311 -4.77 21.95 10.08
N GLN A 312 -4.12 21.72 8.94
CA GLN A 312 -2.76 22.20 8.68
C GLN A 312 -2.76 23.71 8.41
N SER A 313 -1.78 24.44 8.97
CA SER A 313 -1.70 25.90 8.88
C SER A 313 -0.79 26.44 7.76
N SER A 314 0.06 25.62 7.12
CA SER A 314 0.98 26.09 6.08
C SER A 314 1.43 24.98 5.13
N VAL A 315 1.63 25.31 3.86
CA VAL A 315 2.22 24.45 2.81
C VAL A 315 3.51 25.08 2.34
N ASP A 316 4.51 24.26 2.07
CA ASP A 316 5.71 24.68 1.34
C ASP A 316 5.37 24.84 -0.15
N LEU A 317 4.95 26.04 -0.54
CA LEU A 317 4.52 26.35 -1.91
C LEU A 317 5.56 25.96 -2.98
N PRO A 318 6.87 26.25 -2.80
CA PRO A 318 7.92 25.75 -3.70
C PRO A 318 7.90 24.24 -3.93
N SER A 319 7.76 23.45 -2.87
CA SER A 319 7.72 21.98 -2.99
C SER A 319 6.45 21.49 -3.68
N LEU A 320 5.29 22.12 -3.40
CA LEU A 320 4.03 21.83 -4.09
C LEU A 320 4.12 22.14 -5.59
N GLU A 321 4.65 23.32 -5.94
CA GLU A 321 4.87 23.74 -7.32
C GLU A 321 5.81 22.78 -8.06
N LEU A 322 6.92 22.40 -7.44
CA LEU A 322 7.86 21.43 -7.99
C LEU A 322 7.18 20.08 -8.26
N SER A 323 6.42 19.57 -7.29
CA SER A 323 5.74 18.27 -7.39
C SER A 323 4.73 18.26 -8.54
N ILE A 324 3.92 19.30 -8.63
CA ILE A 324 2.92 19.47 -9.69
C ILE A 324 3.59 19.62 -11.06
N ASN A 325 4.66 20.40 -11.18
CA ASN A 325 5.38 20.56 -12.44
C ASN A 325 6.06 19.26 -12.88
N ASN A 326 6.60 18.48 -11.94
CA ASN A 326 7.20 17.19 -12.23
C ASN A 326 6.14 16.20 -12.76
N MET A 327 4.96 16.15 -12.15
CA MET A 327 3.82 15.36 -12.61
C MET A 327 3.35 15.77 -14.00
N ARG A 328 3.22 17.07 -14.28
CA ARG A 328 2.77 17.58 -15.59
C ARG A 328 3.72 17.28 -16.74
N THR A 329 5.01 17.30 -16.47
CA THR A 329 6.04 17.09 -17.49
C THR A 329 6.44 15.62 -17.61
N PHE A 330 5.85 14.74 -16.79
CA PHE A 330 6.13 13.33 -16.81
C PHE A 330 5.41 12.69 -17.98
N HIS A 331 6.20 12.20 -18.93
CA HIS A 331 5.72 11.39 -20.02
C HIS A 331 6.62 10.17 -20.09
N TYR A 332 6.04 8.98 -20.09
CA TYR A 332 6.79 7.75 -20.26
C TYR A 332 6.46 7.13 -21.62
N THR A 333 7.45 6.45 -22.20
CA THR A 333 7.29 5.79 -23.49
C THR A 333 7.14 4.28 -23.34
N GLN A 334 7.79 3.67 -22.33
CA GLN A 334 7.92 2.22 -22.22
C GLN A 334 7.57 1.68 -20.83
N LYS A 335 6.92 0.51 -20.79
CA LYS A 335 6.58 -0.21 -19.54
C LYS A 335 7.82 -0.59 -18.72
N LEU A 336 8.94 -0.92 -19.37
CA LEU A 336 10.21 -1.14 -18.67
C LEU A 336 10.66 0.11 -17.90
N SER A 337 10.58 1.30 -18.52
CA SER A 337 10.90 2.57 -17.86
C SER A 337 10.01 2.85 -16.66
N GLN A 338 8.69 2.61 -16.79
CA GLN A 338 7.76 2.75 -15.68
C GLN A 338 8.12 1.83 -14.52
N ALA A 339 8.34 0.54 -14.79
CA ALA A 339 8.68 -0.43 -13.76
C ALA A 339 10.00 -0.08 -13.06
N ALA A 340 11.01 0.36 -13.82
CA ALA A 340 12.28 0.80 -13.26
C ALA A 340 12.12 2.03 -12.35
N LEU A 341 11.35 3.03 -12.79
CA LEU A 341 11.10 4.24 -12.01
C LEU A 341 10.28 3.93 -10.76
N LEU A 342 9.23 3.12 -10.90
CA LEU A 342 8.41 2.70 -9.77
C LEU A 342 9.23 1.90 -8.75
N TYR A 343 10.17 1.06 -9.19
CA TYR A 343 11.08 0.38 -8.27
C TYR A 343 11.95 1.38 -7.50
N ILE A 344 12.55 2.36 -8.19
CA ILE A 344 13.35 3.40 -7.54
C ILE A 344 12.50 4.18 -6.54
N GLY A 345 11.33 4.65 -6.97
CA GLY A 345 10.44 5.48 -6.14
C GLY A 345 9.84 4.73 -4.97
N SER A 346 9.48 3.46 -5.16
CA SER A 346 8.83 2.65 -4.12
C SER A 346 9.83 1.97 -3.17
N LYS A 347 11.05 1.62 -3.60
CA LYS A 347 12.01 0.83 -2.79
C LYS A 347 13.33 1.53 -2.47
N LEU A 348 13.74 2.56 -3.21
CA LEU A 348 15.07 3.17 -3.03
C LEU A 348 15.04 4.62 -2.51
N ILE A 349 13.85 5.24 -2.41
CA ILE A 349 13.67 6.53 -1.76
C ILE A 349 13.71 6.37 -0.24
N THR A 350 14.51 7.20 0.43
CA THR A 350 14.57 7.25 1.90
C THR A 350 13.40 8.03 2.51
N LYS A 351 13.19 7.89 3.82
CA LYS A 351 12.14 8.64 4.54
C LYS A 351 12.44 10.14 4.56
N GLU A 352 13.71 10.49 4.71
CA GLU A 352 14.17 11.87 4.71
C GLU A 352 13.86 12.56 3.38
N GLU A 353 14.06 11.86 2.26
CA GLU A 353 13.76 12.37 0.91
C GLU A 353 12.26 12.41 0.60
N SER A 354 11.48 11.44 1.07
CA SER A 354 10.03 11.37 0.78
C SER A 354 9.19 12.28 1.69
N LYS A 355 9.70 12.72 2.84
CA LYS A 355 8.92 13.44 3.86
C LYS A 355 8.05 14.57 3.31
N CYS A 356 8.63 15.49 2.55
CA CYS A 356 7.88 16.63 2.01
C CYS A 356 6.82 16.20 0.98
N LEU A 357 7.13 15.18 0.17
CA LEU A 357 6.20 14.63 -0.82
C LEU A 357 5.06 13.90 -0.12
N THR A 358 5.33 13.15 0.94
CA THR A 358 4.30 12.50 1.78
C THR A 358 3.35 13.53 2.39
N ASP A 359 3.87 14.67 2.86
CA ASP A 359 3.04 15.75 3.41
C ASP A 359 2.14 16.38 2.33
N ILE A 360 2.62 16.50 1.09
CA ILE A 360 1.83 16.98 -0.06
C ILE A 360 0.77 15.95 -0.44
N PHE A 361 1.15 14.67 -0.56
CA PHE A 361 0.24 13.57 -0.88
C PHE A 361 -0.94 13.53 0.10
N ASN A 362 -0.65 13.48 1.40
CA ASN A 362 -1.67 13.45 2.46
C ASN A 362 -2.55 14.72 2.53
N ARG A 363 -2.14 15.80 1.87
CA ARG A 363 -2.92 17.04 1.77
C ARG A 363 -3.84 17.02 0.56
N MET A 364 -3.38 16.41 -0.54
CA MET A 364 -4.17 16.23 -1.74
C MET A 364 -5.24 15.15 -1.54
N ASP A 365 -4.90 14.06 -0.85
CA ASP A 365 -5.82 13.01 -0.42
C ASP A 365 -6.79 13.57 0.65
N LYS A 366 -7.96 14.03 0.22
CA LYS A 366 -8.95 14.70 1.07
C LYS A 366 -9.75 13.67 1.85
N ASN A 367 -10.10 12.57 1.21
CA ASN A 367 -10.92 11.53 1.80
C ASN A 367 -10.10 10.60 2.74
N GLY A 368 -8.77 10.69 2.66
CA GLY A 368 -7.81 9.95 3.49
C GLY A 368 -7.73 8.46 3.14
N ASP A 369 -8.08 8.08 1.91
CA ASP A 369 -8.06 6.70 1.44
C ASP A 369 -6.69 6.23 0.96
N GLY A 370 -5.70 7.12 0.89
CA GLY A 370 -4.35 6.79 0.52
C GLY A 370 -4.10 6.63 -0.98
N GLN A 371 -5.03 7.08 -1.81
CA GLN A 371 -4.92 7.20 -3.26
C GLN A 371 -5.30 8.64 -3.65
N LEU A 372 -4.88 9.11 -4.83
CA LEU A 372 -5.36 10.38 -5.37
C LEU A 372 -6.27 10.11 -6.55
N ASP A 373 -7.55 10.36 -6.37
CA ASP A 373 -8.52 10.26 -7.47
C ASP A 373 -8.50 11.52 -8.36
N ARG A 374 -9.27 11.47 -9.46
CA ARG A 374 -9.37 12.58 -10.40
C ARG A 374 -9.83 13.88 -9.75
N GLU A 375 -10.83 13.84 -8.87
CA GLU A 375 -11.36 15.07 -8.26
C GLU A 375 -10.36 15.65 -7.27
N GLU A 376 -9.67 14.81 -6.49
CA GLU A 376 -8.61 15.23 -5.56
C GLU A 376 -7.42 15.88 -6.29
N LEU A 377 -7.05 15.36 -7.47
CA LEU A 377 -6.04 15.99 -8.33
C LEU A 377 -6.51 17.34 -8.87
N VAL A 378 -7.76 17.44 -9.33
CA VAL A 378 -8.36 18.70 -9.80
C VAL A 378 -8.38 19.74 -8.69
N GLU A 379 -8.81 19.36 -7.48
CA GLU A 379 -8.83 20.22 -6.31
C GLU A 379 -7.42 20.66 -5.91
N GLY A 380 -6.47 19.72 -5.83
CA GLY A 380 -5.09 20.01 -5.48
C GLY A 380 -4.40 20.94 -6.48
N TYR A 381 -4.63 20.74 -7.78
CA TYR A 381 -4.12 21.62 -8.83
C TYR A 381 -4.76 23.02 -8.77
N THR A 382 -6.07 23.07 -8.51
CA THR A 382 -6.79 24.33 -8.30
C THR A 382 -6.28 25.08 -7.07
N GLU A 383 -6.03 24.38 -5.96
CA GLU A 383 -5.45 24.93 -4.74
C GLU A 383 -4.08 25.54 -5.01
N TYR A 384 -3.21 24.83 -5.75
CA TYR A 384 -1.92 25.34 -6.19
C TYR A 384 -2.03 26.62 -7.02
N LEU A 385 -2.88 26.66 -8.06
CA LEU A 385 -3.05 27.84 -8.90
C LEU A 385 -3.52 29.06 -8.09
N LYS A 386 -4.43 28.86 -7.14
CA LYS A 386 -4.87 29.92 -6.21
C LYS A 386 -3.71 30.40 -5.34
N LEU A 387 -2.92 29.50 -4.79
CA LEU A 387 -1.77 29.85 -3.94
C LEU A 387 -0.66 30.55 -4.72
N LYS A 388 -0.52 30.27 -6.02
CA LYS A 388 0.39 30.97 -6.95
C LYS A 388 -0.10 32.39 -7.31
N GLY A 389 -1.33 32.75 -6.96
CA GLY A 389 -1.92 34.06 -7.22
C GLY A 389 -2.65 34.17 -8.55
N THR A 390 -2.99 33.05 -9.19
CA THR A 390 -3.83 33.05 -10.40
C THR A 390 -5.22 33.58 -10.05
N PRO A 391 -5.72 34.64 -10.74
CA PRO A 391 -7.06 35.18 -10.50
C PRO A 391 -8.14 34.12 -10.70
N ALA A 392 -9.21 34.17 -9.89
CA ALA A 392 -10.32 33.22 -10.01
C ALA A 392 -11.01 33.24 -11.39
N ALA A 393 -10.95 34.36 -12.11
CA ALA A 393 -11.48 34.49 -13.46
C ALA A 393 -10.67 33.70 -14.52
N ASP A 394 -9.41 33.40 -14.23
CA ASP A 394 -8.49 32.68 -15.13
C ASP A 394 -8.43 31.18 -14.80
N LEU A 395 -9.16 30.73 -13.77
CA LEU A 395 -9.31 29.32 -13.42
C LEU A 395 -10.37 28.68 -14.32
N ASP A 396 -9.96 28.23 -15.50
CA ASP A 396 -10.80 27.39 -16.35
C ASP A 396 -10.81 25.94 -15.83
N ARG A 397 -11.94 25.52 -15.25
CA ARG A 397 -12.10 24.15 -14.76
C ARG A 397 -11.94 23.11 -15.86
N ALA A 398 -12.40 23.39 -17.09
CA ALA A 398 -12.30 22.44 -18.19
C ALA A 398 -10.83 22.19 -18.59
N GLY A 399 -10.03 23.25 -18.72
CA GLY A 399 -8.60 23.14 -18.98
C GLY A 399 -7.80 22.51 -17.83
N ILE A 400 -8.23 22.67 -16.57
CA ILE A 400 -7.63 21.97 -15.43
C ILE A 400 -7.93 20.48 -15.50
N GLU A 401 -9.19 20.13 -15.75
CA GLU A 401 -9.64 18.74 -15.89
C GLU A 401 -8.90 18.01 -17.02
N GLU A 402 -8.74 18.64 -18.19
CA GLU A 402 -7.96 18.08 -19.30
C GLU A 402 -6.49 17.84 -18.91
N GLN A 403 -5.87 18.78 -18.17
CA GLN A 403 -4.51 18.58 -17.68
C GLN A 403 -4.41 17.43 -16.68
N VAL A 404 -5.38 17.28 -15.78
CA VAL A 404 -5.43 16.17 -14.82
C VAL A 404 -5.64 14.83 -15.53
N ASP A 405 -6.48 14.78 -16.56
CA ASP A 405 -6.71 13.57 -17.33
C ASP A 405 -5.43 13.11 -18.03
N HIS A 406 -4.61 14.04 -18.55
CA HIS A 406 -3.28 13.73 -19.07
C HIS A 406 -2.32 13.23 -17.99
N ILE A 407 -2.29 13.87 -16.81
CA ILE A 407 -1.47 13.43 -15.68
C ILE A 407 -1.84 12.00 -15.27
N LEU A 408 -3.13 11.70 -15.12
CA LEU A 408 -3.59 10.37 -14.73
C LEU A 408 -3.18 9.31 -15.76
N GLN A 409 -3.35 9.60 -17.05
CA GLN A 409 -2.93 8.69 -18.13
C GLN A 409 -1.43 8.36 -18.08
N ASP A 410 -0.61 9.32 -17.63
CA ASP A 410 0.85 9.18 -17.58
C ASP A 410 1.38 8.62 -16.25
N ILE A 411 0.63 8.68 -15.15
CA ILE A 411 1.11 8.30 -13.81
C ILE A 411 0.46 7.04 -13.26
N ASP A 412 -0.77 6.70 -13.67
CA ASP A 412 -1.47 5.48 -13.26
C ASP A 412 -0.82 4.23 -13.90
N PHE A 413 0.19 3.66 -13.23
CA PHE A 413 1.04 2.60 -13.77
C PHE A 413 0.34 1.24 -13.76
N ASP A 414 -0.56 1.03 -12.80
CA ASP A 414 -1.34 -0.21 -12.66
C ASP A 414 -2.74 -0.12 -13.32
N ASN A 415 -3.12 1.05 -13.83
CA ASN A 415 -4.39 1.34 -14.50
C ASN A 415 -5.60 1.04 -13.58
N ASN A 416 -5.53 1.51 -12.33
CA ASN A 416 -6.61 1.40 -11.36
C ASN A 416 -7.52 2.64 -11.32
N GLY A 417 -7.18 3.70 -12.05
CA GLY A 417 -7.93 4.95 -12.17
C GLY A 417 -7.59 6.01 -11.11
N CYS A 418 -6.61 5.74 -10.27
CA CYS A 418 -6.11 6.64 -9.22
C CYS A 418 -4.57 6.70 -9.28
N ILE A 419 -3.96 7.63 -8.55
CA ILE A 419 -2.51 7.65 -8.33
C ILE A 419 -2.23 7.09 -6.94
N ASP A 420 -1.52 5.96 -6.88
CA ASP A 420 -1.09 5.35 -5.61
C ASP A 420 0.09 6.12 -4.99
N TYR A 421 0.31 5.91 -3.69
CA TYR A 421 1.36 6.60 -2.94
C TYR A 421 2.75 6.48 -3.58
N SER A 422 3.17 5.27 -3.97
CA SER A 422 4.48 5.08 -4.60
C SER A 422 4.55 5.63 -6.02
N GLU A 423 3.45 5.66 -6.77
CA GLU A 423 3.39 6.29 -8.09
C GLU A 423 3.59 7.80 -7.96
N PHE A 424 2.86 8.42 -7.02
CA PHE A 424 3.04 9.83 -6.68
C PHE A 424 4.49 10.14 -6.29
N LEU A 425 5.09 9.38 -5.38
CA LEU A 425 6.48 9.59 -4.98
C LEU A 425 7.45 9.46 -6.16
N THR A 426 7.22 8.49 -7.04
CA THR A 426 8.06 8.23 -8.20
C THR A 426 8.07 9.43 -9.14
N VAL A 427 6.90 10.03 -9.37
CA VAL A 427 6.75 11.09 -10.37
C VAL A 427 6.97 12.49 -9.80
N ALA A 428 6.56 12.74 -8.55
CA ALA A 428 6.69 14.05 -7.92
C ALA A 428 8.14 14.38 -7.50
N MET A 429 9.00 13.38 -7.32
CA MET A 429 10.39 13.59 -6.90
C MET A 429 11.24 14.29 -7.97
N ASP A 430 12.21 15.09 -7.53
CA ASP A 430 13.22 15.69 -8.40
C ASP A 430 13.95 14.61 -9.23
N ARG A 431 13.92 14.77 -10.56
CA ARG A 431 14.44 13.78 -11.51
C ARG A 431 15.94 13.56 -11.34
N LYS A 432 16.72 14.60 -11.01
CA LYS A 432 18.17 14.45 -10.83
C LYS A 432 18.48 13.60 -9.61
N SER A 433 17.73 13.77 -8.53
CA SER A 433 17.82 12.92 -7.35
C SER A 433 17.39 11.48 -7.65
N LEU A 434 16.25 11.30 -8.32
CA LEU A 434 15.72 9.97 -8.65
C LEU A 434 16.68 9.16 -9.53
N MET A 435 17.31 9.81 -10.51
CA MET A 435 18.18 9.18 -11.52
C MET A 435 19.67 9.09 -11.12
N SER A 436 19.97 9.05 -9.82
CA SER A 436 21.36 8.86 -9.38
C SER A 436 21.95 7.55 -9.95
N ARG A 437 23.24 7.55 -10.26
CA ARG A 437 23.92 6.37 -10.82
C ARG A 437 23.71 5.11 -9.98
N ASP A 438 23.82 5.23 -8.65
CA ASP A 438 23.61 4.13 -7.72
C ASP A 438 22.19 3.55 -7.80
N ARG A 439 21.16 4.40 -7.90
CA ARG A 439 19.76 3.97 -8.07
C ARG A 439 19.54 3.27 -9.41
N LEU A 440 20.12 3.79 -10.48
CA LEU A 440 20.03 3.18 -11.81
C LEU A 440 20.70 1.81 -11.85
N GLU A 441 21.89 1.66 -11.26
CA GLU A 441 22.59 0.38 -11.16
C GLU A 441 21.79 -0.64 -10.34
N LYS A 442 21.18 -0.22 -9.22
CA LYS A 442 20.30 -1.08 -8.41
C LYS A 442 19.03 -1.49 -9.16
N ALA A 443 18.41 -0.56 -9.89
CA ALA A 443 17.25 -0.85 -10.70
C ALA A 443 17.59 -1.84 -11.82
N PHE A 444 18.69 -1.65 -12.53
CA PHE A 444 19.14 -2.57 -13.58
C PHE A 444 19.33 -4.00 -13.05
N ARG A 445 20.06 -4.16 -11.94
CA ARG A 445 20.27 -5.47 -11.28
C ARG A 445 18.99 -6.13 -10.75
N LEU A 446 17.90 -5.39 -10.63
CA LEU A 446 16.62 -6.00 -10.30
C LEU A 446 16.08 -6.80 -11.48
N PHE A 447 16.22 -6.26 -12.69
CA PHE A 447 15.74 -6.84 -13.95
C PHE A 447 16.72 -7.86 -14.51
N ASP A 448 18.03 -7.64 -14.41
CA ASP A 448 19.09 -8.60 -14.73
C ASP A 448 19.19 -9.63 -13.58
N VAL A 449 18.37 -10.67 -13.65
CA VAL A 449 18.20 -11.67 -12.59
C VAL A 449 19.35 -12.66 -12.58
N ASP A 450 19.90 -12.99 -13.75
CA ASP A 450 21.00 -13.96 -13.88
C ASP A 450 22.40 -13.32 -13.75
N GLY A 451 22.48 -11.98 -13.77
CA GLY A 451 23.73 -11.24 -13.65
C GLY A 451 24.57 -11.29 -14.92
N SER A 452 23.93 -11.53 -16.07
CA SER A 452 24.56 -11.54 -17.39
C SER A 452 25.11 -10.17 -17.80
N GLY A 453 24.59 -9.09 -17.22
CA GLY A 453 24.91 -7.72 -17.58
C GLY A 453 23.98 -7.13 -18.65
N THR A 454 22.95 -7.88 -19.05
CA THR A 454 21.90 -7.48 -20.00
C THR A 454 20.52 -7.88 -19.47
N ILE A 455 19.45 -7.24 -19.96
CA ILE A 455 18.07 -7.59 -19.64
C ILE A 455 17.45 -8.30 -20.85
N SER A 456 17.01 -9.54 -20.62
CA SER A 456 16.36 -10.38 -21.62
C SER A 456 14.82 -10.29 -21.58
N CYS A 457 14.16 -10.75 -22.65
CA CYS A 457 12.70 -10.84 -22.73
C CYS A 457 12.10 -11.76 -21.64
N SER A 458 12.81 -12.85 -21.34
CA SER A 458 12.42 -13.81 -20.30
C SER A 458 12.45 -13.19 -18.90
N GLU A 459 13.47 -12.39 -18.61
CA GLU A 459 13.57 -11.70 -17.32
C GLU A 459 12.49 -10.66 -17.16
N LEU A 460 12.19 -9.91 -18.23
CA LEU A 460 11.08 -8.95 -18.20
C LEU A 460 9.73 -9.65 -17.95
N SER A 461 9.49 -10.79 -18.61
CA SER A 461 8.28 -11.61 -18.40
C SER A 461 8.18 -12.10 -16.96
N THR A 462 9.29 -12.61 -16.42
CA THR A 462 9.39 -13.03 -15.02
C THR A 462 9.09 -11.89 -14.06
N MET A 463 9.61 -10.69 -14.33
CA MET A 463 9.42 -9.53 -13.47
C MET A 463 7.96 -9.06 -13.43
N PHE A 464 7.28 -9.05 -14.57
CA PHE A 464 5.84 -8.74 -14.62
C PHE A 464 4.94 -9.89 -14.15
N GLY A 465 5.50 -11.06 -13.81
CA GLY A 465 4.74 -12.23 -13.41
C GLY A 465 3.86 -12.79 -14.53
N VAL A 466 4.26 -12.58 -15.79
CA VAL A 466 3.52 -13.03 -16.98
C VAL A 466 4.29 -14.12 -17.70
N VAL A 467 3.58 -14.99 -18.42
CA VAL A 467 4.20 -16.07 -19.21
C VAL A 467 5.01 -15.51 -20.38
N ASP A 468 4.51 -14.43 -20.99
CA ASP A 468 5.16 -13.71 -22.09
C ASP A 468 4.66 -12.25 -22.05
N VAL A 469 5.57 -11.28 -22.11
CA VAL A 469 5.24 -9.84 -22.26
C VAL A 469 4.64 -9.52 -23.63
N GLY A 470 4.67 -10.46 -24.55
CA GLY A 470 4.18 -10.35 -25.91
C GLY A 470 5.31 -9.97 -26.85
N THR A 471 5.51 -10.77 -27.88
CA THR A 471 6.59 -10.60 -28.87
C THR A 471 6.57 -9.22 -29.54
N ASP A 472 5.38 -8.64 -29.74
CA ASP A 472 5.20 -7.32 -30.36
C ASP A 472 5.57 -6.17 -29.42
N TYR A 473 5.44 -6.35 -28.10
CA TYR A 473 5.93 -5.36 -27.13
C TYR A 473 7.45 -5.40 -27.08
N TRP A 474 8.05 -6.58 -26.90
CA TRP A 474 9.50 -6.74 -26.83
C TRP A 474 10.21 -6.21 -28.09
N LYS A 475 9.70 -6.56 -29.29
CA LYS A 475 10.26 -6.05 -30.55
C LYS A 475 10.21 -4.52 -30.66
N ARG A 476 9.16 -3.87 -30.14
CA ARG A 476 9.06 -2.41 -30.12
C ARG A 476 10.06 -1.80 -29.14
N LEU A 477 10.18 -2.39 -27.95
CA LEU A 477 11.13 -1.96 -26.94
C LEU A 477 12.58 -2.04 -27.45
N ILE A 478 12.97 -3.20 -27.97
CA ILE A 478 14.31 -3.42 -28.55
C ILE A 478 14.57 -2.42 -29.67
N LYS A 479 13.65 -2.24 -30.63
CA LYS A 479 13.81 -1.28 -31.72
C LYS A 479 14.10 0.16 -31.26
N GLU A 480 13.60 0.56 -30.09
CA GLU A 480 13.75 1.92 -29.56
C GLU A 480 14.97 2.10 -28.65
N VAL A 481 15.39 1.03 -27.97
CA VAL A 481 16.36 1.08 -26.87
C VAL A 481 17.68 0.40 -27.21
N ASP A 482 17.63 -0.73 -27.91
CA ASP A 482 18.79 -1.52 -28.30
C ASP A 482 19.55 -0.81 -29.42
N THR A 483 20.73 -0.32 -29.08
CA THR A 483 21.62 0.42 -29.97
C THR A 483 22.69 -0.46 -30.59
N ASN A 484 23.03 -1.58 -29.92
CA ASN A 484 24.08 -2.49 -30.35
C ASN A 484 23.54 -3.65 -31.23
N ASN A 485 22.20 -3.81 -31.30
CA ASN A 485 21.43 -4.82 -32.00
C ASN A 485 21.69 -6.27 -31.54
N ASP A 486 21.99 -6.48 -30.26
CA ASP A 486 22.15 -7.81 -29.67
C ASP A 486 20.82 -8.47 -29.26
N GLY A 487 19.71 -7.70 -29.28
CA GLY A 487 18.37 -8.18 -28.95
C GLY A 487 18.07 -8.21 -27.45
N GLU A 488 18.97 -7.68 -26.62
CA GLU A 488 18.87 -7.51 -25.18
C GLU A 488 19.04 -6.02 -24.83
N ILE A 489 19.05 -5.68 -23.54
CA ILE A 489 19.22 -4.28 -23.09
C ILE A 489 20.36 -4.23 -22.08
N ASP A 490 21.48 -3.61 -22.46
CA ASP A 490 22.60 -3.43 -21.54
C ASP A 490 22.38 -2.24 -20.57
N PHE A 491 23.27 -2.08 -19.59
CA PHE A 491 23.14 -1.00 -18.61
C PHE A 491 23.22 0.41 -19.22
N ALA A 492 24.02 0.60 -20.27
CA ALA A 492 24.16 1.90 -20.92
C ALA A 492 22.87 2.26 -21.67
N GLU A 493 22.27 1.29 -22.35
CA GLU A 493 20.99 1.41 -23.05
C GLU A 493 19.84 1.66 -22.07
N PHE A 494 19.78 0.90 -20.97
CA PHE A 494 18.82 1.10 -19.89
C PHE A 494 18.91 2.51 -19.30
N LYS A 495 20.13 2.97 -19.01
CA LYS A 495 20.36 4.33 -18.51
C LYS A 495 19.91 5.38 -19.54
N ASN A 496 20.30 5.23 -20.80
CA ASN A 496 19.94 6.16 -21.86
C ASN A 496 18.42 6.25 -22.02
N MET A 497 17.72 5.11 -21.99
CA MET A 497 16.26 5.02 -22.01
C MET A 497 15.62 5.85 -20.89
N LEU A 498 16.12 5.72 -19.65
CA LEU A 498 15.57 6.48 -18.51
C LEU A 498 15.93 7.98 -18.55
N THR A 499 17.09 8.33 -19.08
CA THR A 499 17.51 9.74 -19.18
C THR A 499 16.86 10.51 -20.35
N LYS A 500 16.37 9.81 -21.38
CA LYS A 500 15.58 10.41 -22.49
C LYS A 500 14.20 10.92 -22.05
N LEU A 501 13.78 10.62 -20.82
CA LEU A 501 12.53 11.11 -20.23
C LEU A 501 12.63 12.57 -19.74
N ILE A 502 13.79 13.23 -19.93
CA ILE A 502 14.11 14.59 -19.45
C ILE A 502 14.08 15.58 -20.61
#